data_AF-A0A3D0ZI97-F1
#
_entry.id   AF-A0A3D0ZI97-F1
#
_cell.length_a   1.000
_cell.length_b   1.000
_cell.length_c   1.000
_cell.angle_alpha   90.00
_cell.angle_beta   90.00
_cell.angle_gamma   90.00
#
_symmetry.space_group_name_H-M   'P 1'
#
loop_
_entity.id
_entity.type
_entity.pdbx_description
1 polymer ?
#
loop_
_entity_poly.entity_id
_entity_poly.type
_entity_poly.pdbx_seq_one_letter_code
_entity_poly.pdbx_strand_id
1 'polypeptide(L)'
;MTLKSTEVRPESHLGHTMKPRQLTMMGLGSAIGAGLFLGSGAGVHAAGPAVLVSYLVAGTLIILVMWALGEMSAANPASGAFSVYAERALGKTAGATVGWLWWLQLVVVIA
;
A
#
# COMPACT_ATOMS: atom_id res chain seq x y z
N MET A 1 39.66 11.24 -28.28
CA MET A 1 39.25 10.67 -26.98
C MET A 1 38.17 11.59 -26.42
N THR A 2 36.93 11.36 -26.85
CA THR A 2 35.81 12.29 -26.68
C THR A 2 35.06 11.89 -25.41
N LEU A 3 35.21 12.67 -24.35
CA LEU A 3 34.45 12.47 -23.11
C LEU A 3 32.97 12.76 -23.41
N LYS A 4 32.17 11.70 -23.48
CA LYS A 4 30.71 11.78 -23.49
C LYS A 4 30.30 12.36 -22.15
N SER A 5 30.00 13.65 -22.12
CA SER A 5 29.42 14.35 -21.00
C SER A 5 28.17 13.60 -20.54
N THR A 6 28.18 13.14 -19.30
CA THR A 6 27.02 12.60 -18.62
C THR A 6 25.97 13.71 -18.56
N GLU A 7 24.97 13.68 -19.45
CA GLU A 7 23.78 14.52 -19.30
C GLU A 7 23.13 14.18 -17.96
N VAL A 8 23.21 15.11 -17.00
CA VAL A 8 22.32 15.13 -15.85
C VAL A 8 20.94 15.40 -16.42
N ARG A 9 20.11 14.36 -16.58
CA ARG A 9 18.70 14.56 -16.96
C ARG A 9 18.08 15.50 -15.93
N PRO A 10 17.41 16.58 -16.36
CA PRO A 10 16.64 17.39 -15.44
C PRO A 10 15.65 16.47 -14.73
N GLU A 11 15.69 16.44 -13.40
CA GLU A 11 14.68 15.80 -12.55
C GLU A 11 13.32 16.22 -13.11
N SER A 12 12.56 15.25 -13.65
CA SER A 12 11.26 15.56 -14.24
C SER A 12 10.35 16.05 -13.12
N HIS A 13 10.22 17.37 -13.00
CA HIS A 13 9.31 17.98 -12.04
C HIS A 13 7.90 17.49 -12.36
N LEU A 14 7.41 16.53 -11.56
CA LEU A 14 6.04 16.03 -11.64
C LEU A 14 5.10 17.24 -11.45
N GLY A 15 4.44 17.65 -12.53
CA GLY A 15 3.77 18.94 -12.65
C GLY A 15 2.47 19.09 -11.86
N HIS A 16 2.05 18.10 -11.07
CA HIS A 16 0.80 18.19 -10.31
C HIS A 16 0.84 17.38 -9.02
N THR A 17 0.83 18.06 -7.87
CA THR A 17 0.56 17.43 -6.57
C THR A 17 -0.89 16.94 -6.55
N MET A 18 -1.12 15.72 -6.06
CA MET A 18 -2.49 15.21 -5.93
C MET A 18 -3.21 15.94 -4.81
N LYS A 19 -4.45 16.39 -5.06
CA LYS A 19 -5.27 16.98 -4.01
C LYS A 19 -5.59 15.91 -2.95
N PRO A 20 -5.74 16.26 -1.66
CA PRO A 20 -6.09 15.30 -0.61
C PRO A 20 -7.31 14.44 -0.95
N ARG A 21 -8.34 15.03 -1.56
CA ARG A 21 -9.53 14.30 -2.04
C ARG A 21 -9.18 13.20 -3.05
N GLN A 22 -8.24 13.43 -3.96
CA GLN A 22 -7.85 12.44 -4.97
C GLN A 22 -7.12 11.27 -4.32
N LEU A 23 -6.22 11.55 -3.36
CA LEU A 23 -5.56 10.53 -2.55
C LEU A 23 -6.57 9.69 -1.76
N THR A 24 -7.53 10.34 -1.10
CA THR A 24 -8.61 9.65 -0.37
C THR A 24 -9.45 8.77 -1.29
N MET A 25 -9.82 9.26 -2.48
CA MET A 25 -10.59 8.49 -3.46
C MET A 25 -9.82 7.28 -4.01
N MET A 26 -8.50 7.40 -4.20
CA MET A 26 -7.67 6.25 -4.58
C MET A 26 -7.72 5.14 -3.51
N GLY A 27 -7.51 5.51 -2.24
CA GLY A 27 -7.56 4.56 -1.13
C GLY A 27 -8.94 3.90 -0.96
N LEU A 28 -10.01 4.70 -1.00
CA LEU A 28 -11.39 4.22 -0.88
C LEU A 28 -11.76 3.26 -2.02
N GLY A 29 -11.39 3.59 -3.26
CA GLY A 29 -11.66 2.74 -4.42
C GLY A 29 -11.04 1.35 -4.26
N SER A 30 -9.77 1.28 -3.84
CA SER A 30 -9.09 0.00 -3.61
C SER A 30 -9.69 -0.78 -2.46
N ALA A 31 -9.97 -0.14 -1.31
CA ALA A 31 -10.49 -0.81 -0.12
C ALA A 31 -11.91 -1.36 -0.36
N ILE A 32 -12.78 -0.60 -1.01
CA ILE A 32 -14.14 -1.04 -1.32
C ILE A 32 -14.10 -2.16 -2.37
N GLY A 33 -13.36 -1.99 -3.48
CA GLY A 33 -13.31 -2.95 -4.58
C GLY A 33 -12.75 -4.32 -4.17
N ALA A 34 -11.52 -4.34 -3.66
CA ALA A 34 -10.88 -5.61 -3.29
C ALA A 34 -11.40 -6.18 -1.96
N GLY A 35 -11.74 -5.33 -0.98
CA GLY A 35 -12.18 -5.77 0.34
C GLY A 35 -13.64 -6.22 0.35
N LEU A 36 -14.56 -5.28 0.07
CA LEU A 36 -15.99 -5.53 0.24
C LEU A 36 -16.60 -6.32 -0.91
N PHE A 37 -16.18 -6.13 -2.17
CA PHE A 37 -16.79 -6.84 -3.29
C PHE A 37 -16.15 -8.21 -3.55
N LEU A 38 -14.82 -8.29 -3.53
CA LEU A 38 -14.12 -9.55 -3.82
C LEU A 38 -14.24 -10.58 -2.67
N GLY A 39 -14.19 -10.13 -1.42
CA GLY A 39 -14.07 -11.01 -0.25
C GLY A 39 -15.35 -11.28 0.54
N SER A 40 -16.36 -10.40 0.47
CA SER A 40 -17.51 -10.50 1.40
C SER A 40 -18.36 -11.74 1.18
N GLY A 41 -18.52 -12.23 -0.05
CA GLY A 41 -19.32 -13.42 -0.32
C GLY A 41 -18.80 -14.65 0.42
N ALA A 42 -17.48 -14.90 0.34
CA ALA A 42 -16.84 -16.01 1.05
C ALA A 42 -16.87 -15.81 2.58
N GLY A 43 -16.64 -14.59 3.05
CA GLY A 43 -16.69 -14.26 4.48
C GLY A 43 -18.09 -14.46 5.10
N VAL A 44 -19.14 -14.01 4.40
CA VAL A 44 -20.54 -14.19 4.83
C VAL A 44 -20.93 -15.66 4.77
N HIS A 45 -20.51 -16.40 3.73
CA HIS A 45 -20.80 -17.83 3.63
C HIS A 45 -20.14 -18.64 4.77
N ALA A 46 -18.91 -18.31 5.13
CA ALA A 46 -18.16 -19.01 6.17
C ALA A 46 -18.60 -18.64 7.60
N ALA A 47 -18.84 -17.36 7.87
CA ALA A 47 -19.12 -16.85 9.22
C ALA A 47 -20.61 -16.60 9.51
N GLY A 48 -21.47 -16.55 8.49
CA GLY A 48 -22.88 -16.21 8.63
C GLY A 48 -23.07 -14.81 9.25
N PRO A 49 -24.07 -14.62 10.12
CA PRO A 49 -24.30 -13.33 10.81
C PRO A 49 -23.10 -12.86 11.66
N ALA A 50 -22.23 -13.77 12.10
CA ALA A 50 -21.06 -13.44 12.90
C ALA A 50 -19.96 -12.71 12.10
N VAL A 51 -20.09 -12.62 10.77
CA VAL A 51 -19.15 -11.88 9.90
C VAL A 51 -18.95 -10.43 10.35
N LEU A 52 -19.96 -9.80 10.95
CA LEU A 52 -19.86 -8.45 11.49
C LEU A 52 -18.82 -8.34 12.61
N VAL A 53 -18.77 -9.34 13.50
CA VAL A 53 -17.77 -9.40 14.57
C VAL A 53 -16.37 -9.59 13.97
N SER A 54 -16.25 -10.48 12.98
CA SER A 54 -14.99 -10.69 12.26
C SER A 54 -14.51 -9.40 11.58
N TYR A 55 -15.40 -8.64 10.94
CA TYR A 55 -15.06 -7.35 10.34
C TYR A 55 -14.72 -6.27 11.34
N LEU A 56 -15.37 -6.24 12.52
CA LEU A 56 -14.98 -5.31 13.57
C LEU A 56 -13.56 -5.61 14.07
N VAL A 57 -13.25 -6.87 14.38
CA VAL A 57 -11.91 -7.25 14.84
C VAL A 57 -10.84 -6.98 13.78
N ALA A 58 -11.06 -7.45 12.55
CA ALA A 58 -10.12 -7.22 11.46
C ALA A 58 -9.98 -5.73 11.12
N GLY A 59 -11.09 -4.99 11.10
CA GLY A 59 -11.13 -3.55 10.84
C GLY A 59 -10.35 -2.75 11.89
N THR A 60 -10.52 -3.08 13.18
CA THR A 60 -9.73 -2.46 14.25
C THR A 60 -8.24 -2.73 14.07
N LEU A 61 -7.84 -3.97 13.77
CA LEU A 61 -6.43 -4.29 13.52
C LEU A 61 -5.88 -3.49 12.33
N ILE A 62 -6.64 -3.40 11.22
CA ILE A 62 -6.22 -2.62 10.04
C ILE A 62 -6.07 -1.13 10.39
N ILE A 63 -6.99 -0.55 11.17
CA ILE A 63 -6.89 0.85 11.61
C ILE A 63 -5.60 1.08 12.39
N LEU A 64 -5.25 0.19 13.31
CA LEU A 64 -4.01 0.31 14.08
C LEU A 64 -2.77 0.25 13.18
N VAL A 65 -2.74 -0.69 12.23
CA VAL A 65 -1.64 -0.81 11.27
C VAL A 65 -1.53 0.43 10.39
N MET A 66 -2.64 0.92 9.84
CA MET A 66 -2.67 2.12 9.00
C MET A 66 -2.29 3.38 9.77
N TRP A 67 -2.65 3.46 11.07
CA TRP A 67 -2.26 4.58 11.91
C TRP A 67 -0.74 4.61 12.12
N ALA A 68 -0.13 3.50 12.52
CA ALA A 68 1.32 3.38 12.66
C ALA A 68 2.05 3.70 11.34
N LEU A 69 1.54 3.20 10.22
CA LEU A 69 2.12 3.42 8.91
C LEU A 69 1.96 4.87 8.43
N GLY A 70 0.87 5.53 8.84
CA GLY A 70 0.65 6.95 8.66
C GLY A 70 1.66 7.80 9.43
N GLU A 71 1.94 7.46 10.69
CA GLU A 71 2.98 8.12 11.48
C GLU A 71 4.37 7.96 10.85
N MET A 72 4.72 6.76 10.40
CA MET A 72 5.97 6.49 9.68
C MET A 72 6.06 7.30 8.38
N SER A 73 4.96 7.41 7.64
CA SER A 73 4.90 8.15 6.37
C SER A 73 4.98 9.66 6.56
N ALA A 74 4.39 10.18 7.64
CA ALA A 74 4.51 11.59 8.00
C ALA A 74 5.94 11.94 8.46
N ALA A 75 6.58 11.04 9.22
CA ALA A 75 7.94 11.24 9.72
C ALA A 75 9.01 11.13 8.61
N ASN A 76 8.84 10.19 7.68
CA ASN A 76 9.81 9.95 6.61
C ASN A 76 9.13 9.82 5.24
N PRO A 77 8.71 10.93 4.62
CA PRO A 77 8.00 10.91 3.34
C PRO A 77 8.84 10.22 2.27
N ALA A 78 8.33 9.12 1.73
CA ALA A 78 8.92 8.39 0.62
C ALA A 78 7.85 8.15 -0.45
N SER A 79 8.24 8.21 -1.72
CA SER A 79 7.36 7.87 -2.85
C SER A 79 7.14 6.37 -3.03
N GLY A 80 7.91 5.53 -2.32
CA GLY A 80 7.81 4.08 -2.39
C GLY A 80 6.74 3.49 -1.47
N ALA A 81 6.41 2.22 -1.72
CA ALA A 81 5.46 1.46 -0.91
C ALA A 81 6.03 1.14 0.50
N PHE A 82 5.23 0.48 1.33
CA PHE A 82 5.59 0.11 2.70
C PHE A 82 6.86 -0.75 2.82
N SER A 83 7.26 -1.41 1.73
CA SER A 83 8.54 -2.10 1.60
C SER A 83 9.75 -1.20 1.86
N VAL A 84 9.67 0.11 1.55
CA VAL A 84 10.74 1.07 1.86
C VAL A 84 10.91 1.25 3.36
N TYR A 85 9.81 1.24 4.12
CA TYR A 85 9.87 1.30 5.57
C TYR A 85 10.42 0.01 6.17
N ALA A 86 10.06 -1.15 5.60
CA ALA A 86 10.63 -2.44 5.99
C ALA A 86 12.14 -2.52 5.67
N GLU A 87 12.57 -2.02 4.52
CA GLU A 87 13.97 -1.93 4.13
C GLU A 87 14.78 -1.09 5.12
N ARG A 88 14.26 0.08 5.49
CA ARG A 88 14.91 0.99 6.42
C ARG A 88 15.01 0.40 7.83
N ALA A 89 14.00 -0.33 8.28
CA ALA A 89 13.95 -0.88 9.63
C ALA A 89 14.74 -2.19 9.78
N LEU A 90 14.67 -3.08 8.79
CA LEU A 90 15.13 -4.48 8.89
C LEU A 90 16.18 -4.86 7.83
N GLY A 91 16.53 -3.93 6.93
CA GLY A 91 17.53 -4.12 5.89
C GLY A 91 16.95 -4.50 4.51
N LYS A 92 17.82 -4.49 3.50
CA LYS A 92 17.46 -4.63 2.09
C LYS A 92 16.72 -5.93 1.74
N THR A 93 17.05 -7.03 2.41
CA THR A 93 16.37 -8.32 2.21
C THR A 93 14.91 -8.26 2.65
N ALA A 94 14.62 -7.66 3.81
CA ALA A 94 13.26 -7.46 4.30
C ALA A 94 12.44 -6.56 3.36
N GLY A 95 13.06 -5.48 2.87
CA GLY A 95 12.46 -4.63 1.84
C GLY A 95 12.05 -5.39 0.58
N ALA A 96 12.98 -6.19 0.04
CA ALA A 96 12.75 -7.01 -1.13
C ALA A 96 11.65 -8.06 -0.88
N THR A 97 11.67 -8.75 0.27
CA THR A 97 10.65 -9.74 0.64
C THR A 97 9.26 -9.11 0.73
N VAL A 98 9.11 -7.98 1.43
CA VAL A 98 7.83 -7.28 1.56
C VAL A 98 7.34 -6.79 0.20
N GLY A 99 8.23 -6.26 -0.64
CA GLY A 99 7.90 -5.84 -2.01
C GLY A 99 7.38 -6.99 -2.87
N TRP A 100 8.04 -8.15 -2.81
CA TRP A 100 7.62 -9.36 -3.53
C TRP A 100 6.30 -9.92 -3.01
N LEU A 101 6.10 -9.99 -1.69
CA LEU A 101 4.85 -10.43 -1.09
C LEU A 101 3.68 -9.53 -1.50
N TRP A 102 3.91 -8.21 -1.53
CA TRP A 102 2.91 -7.25 -1.99
C TRP A 102 2.54 -7.48 -3.46
N TRP A 103 3.54 -7.64 -4.33
CA TRP A 103 3.29 -7.90 -5.74
C TRP A 103 2.55 -9.23 -5.97
N LEU A 104 2.97 -10.31 -5.29
CA LEU A 104 2.31 -11.60 -5.36
C LEU A 104 0.87 -11.54 -4.86
N GLN A 105 0.61 -10.79 -3.79
CA GLN A 105 -0.74 -10.58 -3.28
C GLN A 105 -1.62 -9.91 -4.35
N LEU A 106 -1.12 -8.91 -5.08
CA LEU A 106 -1.87 -8.31 -6.18
C LEU A 106 -2.18 -9.33 -7.29
N VAL A 107 -1.21 -10.14 -7.70
CA VAL A 107 -1.43 -11.15 -8.75
C VAL A 107 -2.40 -12.24 -8.30
N VAL A 108 -2.24 -12.79 -7.11
CA VAL A 108 -3.06 -13.93 -6.65
C VAL A 108 -4.49 -13.52 -6.30
N VAL A 109 -4.67 -12.29 -5.78
CA VAL A 109 -5.99 -11.83 -5.34
C VAL A 109 -6.75 -11.15 -6.48
N ILE A 110 -6.08 -10.38 -7.34
CA ILE A 110 -6.76 -9.54 -8.34
C ILE A 110 -6.73 -10.15 -9.76
N ALA A 111 -5.68 -10.91 -10.13
CA ALA A 111 -5.56 -11.51 -11.47
C ALA A 111 -6.28 -12.87 -11.56
#